data_AF-A0A1F4QV42-F1
#
_entry.id   AF-A0A1F4QV42-F1
#
_cell.length_a   1.000
_cell.length_b   1.000
_cell.length_c   1.000
_cell.angle_alpha   90.00
_cell.angle_beta   90.00
_cell.angle_gamma   90.00
#
_symmetry.space_group_name_H-M   'P 1'
#
loop_
_entity.id
_entity.type
_entity.pdbx_description
1 polymer ?
#
loop_
_entity_poly.entity_id
_entity_poly.type
_entity_poly.pdbx_seq_one_letter_code
_entity_poly.pdbx_strand_id
1 'polypeptide(L)'
;MAKALIYSYDKKRDVLYVSVGHPQDAISREVQPGIFVHLNPRTRKVVGYTLLDFQRRASRTGRKAEGPTFKIPVQASFRLPLTTRRRRTATP
;
A
#
# COMPACT_ATOMS: atom_id res chain seq x y z
N MET A 1 2.76 -16.91 10.86
CA MET A 1 3.06 -17.07 9.43
C MET A 1 3.03 -15.70 8.77
N ALA A 2 4.05 -15.35 7.97
CA ALA A 2 4.07 -14.11 7.21
C ALA A 2 3.01 -14.15 6.10
N LYS A 3 2.29 -13.06 5.88
CA LYS A 3 1.32 -12.94 4.79
C LYS A 3 1.94 -12.14 3.65
N ALA A 4 1.74 -12.58 2.42
CA ALA A 4 2.15 -11.84 1.23
C ALA A 4 1.35 -10.53 1.10
N LEU A 5 1.97 -9.46 0.61
CA LEU A 5 1.28 -8.23 0.25
C LEU A 5 1.05 -8.26 -1.27
N ILE A 6 -0.21 -8.22 -1.69
CA ILE A 6 -0.60 -8.21 -3.10
C ILE A 6 -1.13 -6.81 -3.42
N TYR A 7 -0.66 -6.19 -4.49
CA TYR A 7 -1.12 -4.87 -4.90
C TYR A 7 -1.40 -4.80 -6.40
N SER A 8 -2.35 -3.95 -6.77
CA SER A 8 -2.70 -3.67 -8.17
C SER A 8 -3.05 -2.19 -8.30
N TYR A 9 -2.51 -1.53 -9.33
CA TYR A 9 -2.76 -0.12 -9.60
C TYR A 9 -3.56 0.02 -10.90
N ASP A 10 -4.79 0.54 -10.79
CA ASP A 10 -5.61 0.94 -11.93
C ASP A 10 -5.25 2.37 -12.33
N LYS A 11 -4.36 2.49 -13.33
CA LYS A 11 -3.90 3.78 -13.86
C LYS A 11 -5.03 4.61 -14.50
N LYS A 12 -6.07 3.98 -15.05
CA LYS A 12 -7.17 4.70 -15.71
C LYS A 12 -8.03 5.42 -14.67
N ARG A 13 -8.21 4.82 -13.50
CA ARG A 13 -9.02 5.36 -12.40
C ARG A 13 -8.21 6.06 -11.30
N ASP A 14 -6.89 6.01 -11.38
CA ASP A 14 -5.95 6.44 -10.34
C ASP A 14 -6.23 5.78 -8.97
N VAL A 15 -6.42 4.46 -8.97
CA VAL A 15 -6.78 3.69 -7.76
C VAL A 15 -5.73 2.62 -7.47
N LEU A 16 -5.22 2.61 -6.24
CA LEU A 16 -4.34 1.56 -5.73
C LEU A 16 -5.14 0.60 -4.83
N TYR A 17 -5.16 -0.67 -5.20
CA TYR A 17 -5.70 -1.76 -4.42
C TYR A 17 -4.57 -2.52 -3.73
N VAL A 18 -4.71 -2.80 -2.44
CA VAL A 18 -3.76 -3.61 -1.68
C VAL A 18 -4.48 -4.63 -0.82
N SER A 19 -3.98 -5.86 -0.80
CA SER A 19 -4.49 -6.99 -0.04
C SER A 19 -3.39 -7.63 0.79
N VAL A 20 -3.73 -8.06 2.01
CA VAL A 20 -2.81 -8.70 2.95
C VAL A 20 -3.16 -10.18 3.06
N GLY A 21 -2.35 -11.01 2.41
CA GLY A 21 -2.59 -12.44 2.22
C GLY A 21 -3.52 -12.70 1.03
N HIS A 22 -4.19 -13.84 1.05
CA HIS A 22 -5.14 -14.23 0.01
C HIS A 22 -6.36 -13.28 0.00
N PRO A 23 -6.91 -12.97 -1.19
CA PRO A 23 -8.19 -12.30 -1.32
C PRO A 23 -9.26 -13.03 -0.50
N GLN A 24 -10.03 -12.28 0.28
CA GLN A 24 -11.06 -12.81 1.17
C GLN A 24 -12.16 -11.76 1.36
N ASP A 25 -13.32 -12.20 1.82
CA ASP A 25 -14.43 -11.30 2.14
C ASP A 25 -14.01 -10.26 3.17
N ALA A 26 -14.37 -9.00 2.89
CA ALA A 26 -14.04 -7.88 3.72
C ALA A 26 -15.14 -6.83 3.73
N ILE A 27 -15.27 -6.15 4.87
CA ILE A 27 -16.07 -4.94 5.02
C ILE A 27 -15.16 -3.76 4.76
N SER A 28 -15.49 -2.95 3.75
CA SER A 28 -14.79 -1.71 3.45
C SER A 28 -15.30 -0.59 4.34
N ARG A 29 -14.37 0.10 5.02
CA ARG A 29 -14.67 1.30 5.81
C ARG A 29 -13.80 2.44 5.32
N GLU A 30 -14.42 3.55 4.94
CA GLU A 30 -13.70 4.78 4.68
C GLU A 30 -13.21 5.35 6.01
N VAL A 31 -11.89 5.53 6.12
CA VAL A 31 -11.24 6.08 7.32
C VAL A 31 -10.83 7.54 7.12
N GLN A 32 -10.64 7.93 5.86
CA GLN A 32 -10.39 9.29 5.41
C GLN A 32 -10.89 9.43 3.96
N PRO A 33 -11.16 10.66 3.47
CA PRO A 33 -11.60 10.88 2.10
C PRO A 33 -10.69 10.19 1.08
N GLY A 34 -11.25 9.20 0.38
CA GLY A 34 -10.57 8.40 -0.64
C GLY A 34 -9.61 7.34 -0.09
N ILE A 35 -9.70 6.99 1.19
CA ILE A 35 -8.91 5.92 1.82
C ILE A 35 -9.84 4.95 2.53
N PHE A 36 -9.86 3.73 2.01
CA PHE A 36 -10.69 2.64 2.52
C PHE A 36 -9.79 1.57 3.15
N VAL A 37 -10.19 1.11 4.33
CA VAL A 37 -9.60 -0.05 5.00
C VAL A 37 -10.58 -1.21 4.88
N HIS A 38 -10.06 -2.37 4.48
CA HIS A 38 -10.81 -3.61 4.35
C HIS A 38 -10.59 -4.45 5.60
N LEU A 39 -11.67 -4.75 6.32
CA LEU A 39 -11.66 -5.50 7.57
C LEU A 39 -12.32 -6.87 7.37
N ASN A 40 -11.71 -7.93 7.89
CA ASN A 40 -12.37 -9.23 7.94
C ASN A 40 -13.64 -9.13 8.82
N PRO A 41 -14.82 -9.54 8.32
CA PRO A 41 -16.09 -9.32 9.00
C PRO A 41 -16.19 -9.99 10.37
N ARG A 42 -15.50 -11.14 10.56
CA ARG A 42 -15.54 -11.92 11.80
C ARG A 42 -14.50 -11.44 12.81
N THR A 43 -13.27 -11.22 12.36
CA THR A 43 -12.13 -10.94 13.25
C THR A 43 -11.80 -9.46 13.39
N ARG A 44 -12.40 -8.60 12.55
CA ARG A 44 -12.12 -7.16 12.43
C ARG A 44 -10.64 -6.83 12.15
N LYS A 45 -9.85 -7.81 11.72
CA LYS A 45 -8.45 -7.61 11.32
C LYS A 45 -8.40 -6.95 9.95
N VAL A 46 -7.40 -6.10 9.72
CA VAL A 46 -7.14 -5.50 8.42
C VAL A 46 -6.69 -6.58 7.43
N VAL A 47 -7.35 -6.65 6.29
CA VAL A 47 -7.08 -7.60 5.20
C VAL A 47 -6.74 -6.90 3.88
N GLY A 48 -6.83 -5.57 3.84
CA GLY A 48 -6.44 -4.78 2.67
C GLY A 48 -6.79 -3.30 2.83
N TYR A 49 -6.51 -2.54 1.79
CA TYR A 49 -6.88 -1.13 1.68
C TYR A 49 -7.01 -0.70 0.22
N THR A 50 -7.84 0.31 -0.03
CA THR A 50 -7.99 0.97 -1.33
C THR A 50 -7.68 2.46 -1.18
N LEU A 51 -6.79 2.98 -2.03
CA LEU A 51 -6.47 4.40 -2.09
C LEU A 51 -6.95 4.96 -3.43
N LEU A 52 -7.82 5.95 -3.38
CA LEU A 52 -8.23 6.75 -4.53
C LEU A 52 -7.24 7.90 -4.75
N ASP A 53 -7.11 8.37 -5.99
CA ASP A 53 -6.21 9.47 -6.38
C ASP A 53 -4.74 9.21 -6.01
N PHE A 54 -4.29 7.96 -6.14
CA PHE A 54 -2.97 7.53 -5.64
C PHE A 54 -1.82 8.34 -6.25
N GLN A 55 -1.77 8.45 -7.58
CA GLN A 55 -0.74 9.21 -8.29
C GLN A 55 -0.83 10.70 -7.97
N ARG A 56 -2.04 11.27 -7.89
CA ARG A 56 -2.21 12.68 -7.50
C ARG A 56 -1.70 12.94 -6.09
N ARG A 57 -1.99 12.05 -5.14
CA ARG A 57 -1.50 12.11 -3.75
C ARG A 57 0.02 11.99 -3.68
N ALA A 58 0.61 11.07 -4.45
CA ALA A 58 2.06 10.88 -4.52
C ALA A 58 2.80 12.05 -5.20
N SER A 59 2.19 12.65 -6.23
CA SER A 59 2.82 13.76 -6.98
C SER A 59 2.80 15.09 -6.23
N ARG A 60 1.79 15.30 -5.35
CA ARG A 60 1.75 16.46 -4.44
C ARG A 60 2.93 16.48 -3.46
N THR A 61 3.56 15.33 -3.20
CA THR A 61 4.65 15.14 -2.24
C THR A 61 6.00 15.68 -2.73
N GLY A 62 6.17 15.96 -4.04
CA GLY A 62 7.45 16.42 -4.61
C GLY A 62 7.81 17.89 -4.34
N ARG A 63 6.93 18.71 -3.74
CA ARG A 63 7.17 20.17 -3.60
C ARG A 63 7.53 20.68 -2.20
N LYS A 64 7.28 19.95 -1.11
CA LYS A 64 7.78 20.27 0.25
C LYS A 64 7.84 18.99 1.07
N ALA A 65 8.95 18.80 1.79
CA ALA A 65 9.38 17.58 2.46
C ALA A 65 8.59 17.15 3.72
N GLU A 66 7.27 17.38 3.74
CA GLU A 66 6.36 16.81 4.73
C GLU A 66 5.10 16.39 3.97
N GLY A 67 5.16 15.22 3.33
CA GLY A 67 3.97 14.64 2.71
C GLY A 67 2.86 14.48 3.74
N PRO A 68 1.60 14.25 3.35
CA PRO A 68 0.66 13.66 4.28
C PRO A 68 1.25 12.29 4.66
N THR A 69 1.92 12.24 5.81
CA THR A 69 2.12 11.00 6.56
C THR A 69 0.71 10.59 6.94
N PHE A 70 0.01 9.95 6.01
CA PHE A 70 -1.26 9.38 6.34
C PHE A 70 -0.95 8.20 7.25
N LYS A 71 -1.24 8.39 8.54
CA LYS A 71 -1.18 7.32 9.53
C LYS A 71 -2.31 6.36 9.21
N ILE A 72 -2.06 5.45 8.26
CA ILE A 72 -2.84 4.23 8.14
C ILE A 72 -2.73 3.58 9.52
N PRO A 73 -3.82 3.33 10.26
CA PRO A 73 -3.77 2.71 11.59
C PRO A 73 -3.48 1.19 11.43
N VAL A 74 -2.37 0.88 10.78
CA VAL A 74 -1.89 -0.46 10.47
C VAL A 74 -0.47 -0.55 10.97
N GLN A 75 -0.26 -1.42 11.95
CA GLN A 75 1.07 -1.81 12.37
C GLN A 75 1.55 -2.94 11.45
N ALA A 76 2.59 -2.67 10.66
CA ALA A 76 3.19 -3.65 9.77
C ALA A 76 4.68 -3.79 10.07
N SER A 77 5.18 -5.03 10.01
CA SER A 77 6.60 -5.35 10.11
C SER A 77 7.08 -5.85 8.76
N PHE A 78 7.97 -5.11 8.12
CA PHE A 78 8.53 -5.47 6.82
C PHE A 78 9.95 -6.00 7.02
N ARG A 79 10.30 -7.11 6.35
CA ARG A 79 11.70 -7.49 6.12
C ARG A 79 12.00 -7.21 4.67
N LEU A 80 12.79 -6.17 4.42
CA LEU A 80 13.28 -5.91 3.07
C LEU A 80 14.38 -6.93 2.76
N PRO A 81 14.30 -7.67 1.64
CA PRO A 81 15.44 -8.44 1.18
C PRO A 81 16.57 -7.45 0.89
N LEU A 82 17.78 -7.77 1.36
CA LEU A 82 18.98 -7.01 1.01
C LEU A 82 19.10 -7.00 -0.51
N THR A 83 18.85 -5.85 -1.14
CA THR A 83 19.00 -5.69 -2.58
C THR A 83 20.48 -5.86 -2.89
N THR A 84 20.87 -7.00 -3.45
CA THR A 84 22.21 -7.17 -4.01
C THR A 84 22.31 -6.22 -5.20
N ARG A 85 22.91 -5.05 -4.96
CA ARG A 85 23.29 -4.11 -6.01
C ARG A 85 24.30 -4.85 -6.89
N ARG A 86 23.85 -5.47 -7.99
CA ARG A 86 24.73 -5.96 -9.04
C ARG A 86 25.51 -4.75 -9.55
N ARG A 87 26.75 -4.59 -9.08
CA ARG A 87 27.73 -3.70 -9.71
C ARG A 87 27.83 -4.18 -11.15
N ARG A 88 27.32 -3.40 -12.11
CA ARG A 88 27.79 -3.48 -13.49
C ARG A 88 29.26 -3.07 -13.43
N THR A 89 30.16 -4.04 -13.50
CA THR A 89 31.56 -3.80 -13.79
C THR A 89 31.62 -3.20 -15.19
N ALA A 90 32.02 -1.92 -15.27
CA ALA A 90 32.50 -1.36 -16.53
C ALA A 90 33.76 -2.15 -16.90
N THR A 91 33.78 -2.71 -18.11
CA THR A 91 34.95 -3.36 -18.70
C THR A 91 35.64 -2.31 -19.57
N PRO A 92 36.99 -2.23 -19.56
CA PRO A 92 37.77 -1.09 -20.06
C PRO A 92 37.67 -0.86 -21.56
#